data_AF-A0A3A0CV42-F1
#
_entry.id   AF-A0A3A0CV42-F1
#
_cell.length_a   1.000
_cell.length_b   1.000
_cell.length_c   1.000
_cell.angle_alpha   90.00
_cell.angle_beta   90.00
_cell.angle_gamma   90.00
#
_symmetry.space_group_name_H-M   'P 1'
#
loop_
_entity.id
_entity.type
_entity.pdbx_description
1 polymer ?
#
loop_
_entity_poly.entity_id
_entity_poly.type
_entity_poly.pdbx_seq_one_letter_code
_entity_poly.pdbx_strand_id
1 'polypeptide(L)'
;MPIVVLCSLAEGLQAQVPDALRRSLELRRSFQTAEMRYRLKLVGPWGDNFRNFESRIAGASYMVIDRGDDDGIITYSAHTGLPNLGMRGACAPVLELVDRSSGSAWYFQEGSGSATSQTPAEATALDIRTIGFEPFPLISDPSVMIENWKQFFPSPGHWRVQESGHFTQVVAERDFDVKQAPKHRQRWVWTIDPSRDDVVVSIVIEVALQDQAPRTWGKGETTYKRIDGHWIPCAFTGWREGKKDEVLRAEYELLEASLDKEHHPRTLTVDMLKIPEGTFVGSPSGGRRDVRVWNGNSPVSREEWLETKRPPANQSVDTTLAGRQKADHYRYPAWWYDDAGLNGLKGVPTDPNEWEAYVRRWCIRHEANEKQRTAARGILDDCRKEARAYLEKHRPELEKLESRQNTLDPSSKELAAVQAQQDKLLQPVSAIFDRLKARLEPLLLQKQATIRSQPTSAAASSTRP
;
A
#
# COMPACT_ATOMS: atom_id res chain seq x y z
N MET A 1 -40.07 -1.90 -52.69
CA MET A 1 -40.20 -1.64 -51.24
C MET A 1 -38.81 -1.74 -50.62
N PRO A 2 -38.24 -0.66 -50.05
CA PRO A 2 -36.97 -0.76 -49.38
C PRO A 2 -37.18 -1.33 -47.96
N ILE A 3 -36.36 -2.31 -47.61
CA ILE A 3 -36.25 -2.89 -46.27
C ILE A 3 -35.62 -1.82 -45.39
N VAL A 4 -36.43 -1.21 -44.52
CA VAL A 4 -35.94 -0.35 -43.44
C VAL A 4 -35.30 -1.27 -42.41
N VAL A 5 -33.98 -1.15 -42.28
CA VAL A 5 -33.18 -1.81 -41.26
C VAL A 5 -33.58 -1.24 -39.90
N LEU A 6 -34.35 -2.01 -39.14
CA LEU A 6 -34.63 -1.81 -37.72
C LEU A 6 -33.35 -2.14 -36.92
N CYS A 7 -32.40 -1.20 -36.87
CA CYS A 7 -31.22 -1.27 -35.98
C CYS A 7 -31.31 -0.33 -34.77
N SER A 8 -32.38 0.44 -34.58
CA SER A 8 -32.36 1.60 -33.67
C SER A 8 -33.16 1.48 -32.37
N LEU A 9 -33.37 0.28 -31.82
CA LEU A 9 -34.12 0.12 -30.55
C LEU A 9 -33.33 -0.55 -29.41
N ALA A 10 -32.11 -1.06 -29.67
CA ALA A 10 -31.23 -1.55 -28.61
C ALA A 10 -30.25 -0.48 -28.07
N GLU A 11 -30.04 0.63 -28.79
CA GLU A 11 -29.19 1.76 -28.36
C GLU A 11 -29.86 2.63 -27.27
N GLY A 12 -31.17 2.50 -27.07
CA GLY A 12 -31.95 3.36 -26.16
C GLY A 12 -31.65 3.17 -24.66
N LEU A 13 -30.93 2.13 -24.26
CA LEU A 13 -30.57 1.86 -22.86
C LEU A 13 -29.06 1.90 -22.59
N GLN A 14 -28.21 1.88 -23.63
CA GLN A 14 -26.75 2.02 -23.47
C GLN A 14 -26.29 3.48 -23.36
N ALA A 15 -27.10 4.45 -23.83
CA ALA A 15 -26.72 5.86 -23.92
C ALA A 15 -27.04 6.72 -22.67
N GLN A 16 -27.03 6.16 -21.45
CA GLN A 16 -27.31 6.96 -20.24
C GLN A 16 -26.11 7.80 -19.79
N VAL A 17 -24.89 7.26 -19.85
CA VAL A 17 -23.67 7.98 -19.47
C VAL A 17 -23.13 8.72 -20.69
N PRO A 18 -22.85 10.04 -20.62
CA PRO A 18 -22.33 10.81 -21.74
C PRO A 18 -21.05 10.24 -22.37
N ASP A 19 -20.95 10.34 -23.69
CA ASP A 19 -19.90 9.68 -24.48
C ASP A 19 -18.49 10.11 -24.07
N ALA A 20 -18.27 11.39 -23.77
CA ALA A 20 -16.96 11.88 -23.34
C ALA A 20 -16.47 11.13 -22.08
N LEU A 21 -17.32 11.00 -21.06
CA LEU A 21 -17.00 10.29 -19.82
C LEU A 21 -16.84 8.78 -20.04
N ARG A 22 -17.62 8.19 -20.95
CA ARG A 22 -17.47 6.78 -21.34
C ARG A 22 -16.12 6.53 -22.00
N ARG A 23 -15.74 7.37 -22.98
CA ARG A 23 -14.44 7.29 -23.66
C ARG A 23 -13.27 7.49 -22.70
N SER A 24 -13.39 8.41 -21.73
CA SER A 24 -12.40 8.57 -20.66
C SER A 24 -12.14 7.26 -19.91
N LEU A 25 -13.20 6.51 -19.60
CA LEU A 25 -13.10 5.26 -18.84
C LEU A 25 -12.63 4.10 -19.71
N GLU A 26 -13.07 4.04 -20.97
CA GLU A 26 -12.59 3.09 -21.98
C GLU A 26 -11.10 3.26 -22.26
N LEU A 27 -10.59 4.50 -22.27
CA LEU A 27 -9.15 4.78 -22.34
C LEU A 27 -8.37 4.12 -21.20
N ARG A 28 -8.96 4.01 -20.00
CA ARG A 28 -8.31 3.32 -18.87
C ARG A 28 -8.29 1.82 -19.00
N ARG A 29 -9.11 1.29 -19.90
CA ARG A 29 -9.28 -0.15 -20.17
C ARG A 29 -8.61 -0.55 -21.49
N SER A 30 -8.04 0.39 -22.23
CA SER A 30 -7.50 0.16 -23.58
C SER A 30 -6.22 -0.65 -23.56
N PHE A 31 -5.37 -0.49 -22.54
CA PHE A 31 -4.18 -1.30 -22.36
C PHE A 31 -4.54 -2.69 -21.86
N GLN A 32 -3.92 -3.70 -22.45
CA GLN A 32 -4.17 -5.12 -22.15
C GLN A 32 -3.39 -5.56 -20.93
N THR A 33 -2.22 -4.98 -20.69
CA THR A 33 -1.42 -5.28 -19.51
C THR A 33 -0.75 -4.04 -18.97
N ALA A 34 -0.54 -4.00 -17.66
CA ALA A 34 0.30 -2.98 -17.05
C ALA A 34 0.96 -3.48 -15.78
N GLU A 35 2.16 -2.95 -15.50
CA GLU A 35 2.79 -3.00 -14.19
C GLU A 35 3.07 -1.57 -13.75
N MET A 36 2.59 -1.21 -12.55
CA MET A 36 2.64 0.15 -12.02
C MET A 36 3.08 0.16 -10.56
N ARG A 37 3.87 1.16 -10.18
CA ARG A 37 4.23 1.45 -8.79
C ARG A 37 3.84 2.88 -8.47
N TYR A 38 3.14 3.07 -7.37
CA TYR A 38 2.64 4.38 -6.99
C TYR A 38 2.60 4.55 -5.49
N ARG A 39 2.53 5.80 -5.08
CA ARG A 39 2.38 6.21 -3.69
C ARG A 39 1.04 6.92 -3.51
N LEU A 40 0.37 6.60 -2.41
CA LEU A 40 -0.85 7.28 -1.97
C LEU A 40 -0.60 7.87 -0.58
N LYS A 41 -0.81 9.16 -0.45
CA LYS A 41 -0.86 9.86 0.83
C LYS A 41 -2.32 10.12 1.17
N LEU A 42 -2.78 9.62 2.31
CA LEU A 42 -4.10 9.89 2.85
C LEU A 42 -3.93 10.83 4.05
N VAL A 43 -4.64 11.95 4.03
CA VAL A 43 -4.66 12.93 5.13
C VAL A 43 -6.05 12.94 5.72
N GLY A 44 -6.15 12.73 7.02
CA GLY A 44 -7.42 12.75 7.74
C GLY A 44 -7.23 13.10 9.21
N PRO A 45 -8.27 12.93 10.04
CA PRO A 45 -8.20 13.17 11.48
C PRO A 45 -7.17 12.26 12.19
N TRP A 46 -6.71 11.20 11.52
CA TRP A 46 -5.71 10.26 12.01
C TRP A 46 -4.26 10.64 11.64
N GLY A 47 -4.06 11.81 11.02
CA GLY A 47 -2.77 12.26 10.49
C GLY A 47 -2.53 11.87 9.04
N ASP A 48 -1.27 12.06 8.61
CA ASP A 48 -0.79 11.70 7.28
C ASP A 48 -0.39 10.23 7.25
N ASN A 49 -0.96 9.46 6.32
CA ASN A 49 -0.62 8.05 6.10
C ASN A 49 -0.13 7.86 4.66
N PHE A 50 1.12 7.43 4.51
CA PHE A 50 1.72 7.13 3.21
C PHE A 50 1.64 5.63 2.92
N ARG A 51 1.39 5.29 1.66
CA ARG A 51 1.27 3.92 1.21
C ARG A 51 1.90 3.72 -0.14
N ASN A 52 2.75 2.73 -0.26
CA ASN A 52 3.39 2.32 -1.50
C ASN A 52 2.66 1.09 -2.04
N PHE A 53 2.27 1.15 -3.30
CA PHE A 53 1.53 0.10 -3.96
C PHE A 53 2.26 -0.37 -5.23
N GLU A 54 2.09 -1.66 -5.52
CA GLU A 54 2.40 -2.26 -6.81
C GLU A 54 1.10 -2.81 -7.41
N SER A 55 0.79 -2.47 -8.65
CA SER A 55 -0.38 -2.97 -9.35
C SER A 55 0.02 -3.68 -10.64
N ARG A 56 -0.65 -4.81 -10.90
CA ARG A 56 -0.58 -5.53 -12.17
C ARG A 56 -1.97 -5.61 -12.78
N ILE A 57 -2.07 -5.40 -14.08
CA ILE A 57 -3.33 -5.46 -14.83
C ILE A 57 -3.16 -6.47 -15.96
N ALA A 58 -4.17 -7.30 -16.18
CA ALA A 58 -4.30 -8.16 -17.34
C ALA A 58 -5.77 -8.18 -17.82
N GLY A 59 -6.05 -7.39 -18.84
CA GLY A 59 -7.40 -7.12 -19.34
C GLY A 59 -8.29 -6.51 -18.25
N ALA A 60 -9.38 -7.20 -17.92
CA ALA A 60 -10.28 -6.79 -16.84
C ALA A 60 -9.77 -7.15 -15.44
N SER A 61 -8.90 -8.16 -15.31
CA SER A 61 -8.34 -8.59 -14.04
C SER A 61 -7.25 -7.63 -13.56
N TYR A 62 -7.12 -7.49 -12.24
CA TYR A 62 -6.07 -6.69 -11.64
C TYR A 62 -5.60 -7.30 -10.31
N MET A 63 -4.36 -6.99 -9.94
CA MET A 63 -3.77 -7.36 -8.66
C MET A 63 -3.10 -6.13 -8.06
N VAL A 64 -3.27 -5.93 -6.76
CA VAL A 64 -2.66 -4.85 -5.99
C VAL A 64 -1.88 -5.44 -4.83
N ILE A 65 -0.69 -4.90 -4.58
CA ILE A 65 0.14 -5.21 -3.42
C ILE A 65 0.33 -3.91 -2.64
N ASP A 66 -0.29 -3.79 -1.47
CA ASP A 66 0.00 -2.74 -0.48
C ASP A 66 1.27 -3.14 0.28
N ARG A 67 2.36 -2.42 0.03
CA ARG A 67 3.66 -2.64 0.69
C ARG A 67 3.78 -1.86 2.01
N GLY A 68 2.77 -1.08 2.41
CA GLY A 68 2.85 -0.15 3.52
C GLY A 68 3.56 1.15 3.15
N ASP A 69 3.94 1.95 4.14
CA ASP A 69 4.80 3.12 3.94
C ASP A 69 6.27 2.72 3.62
N ASP A 70 7.18 3.69 3.64
CA ASP A 70 8.61 3.44 3.37
C ASP A 70 9.27 2.53 4.43
N ASP A 71 8.62 2.34 5.58
CA ASP A 71 9.04 1.45 6.67
C ASP A 71 8.28 0.11 6.64
N GLY A 72 7.34 -0.08 5.71
CA GLY A 72 6.52 -1.29 5.57
C GLY A 72 5.31 -1.33 6.50
N ILE A 73 4.91 -0.20 7.09
CA ILE A 73 3.78 -0.11 8.01
C ILE A 73 2.48 0.00 7.22
N ILE A 74 1.52 -0.87 7.54
CA ILE A 74 0.23 -0.97 6.84
C ILE A 74 -0.92 -0.52 7.74
N THR A 75 -0.82 -0.45 9.06
CA THR A 75 -1.91 0.19 9.82
C THR A 75 -1.39 0.95 11.02
N TYR A 76 -2.09 2.03 11.33
CA TYR A 76 -1.90 2.83 12.53
C TYR A 76 -3.11 2.61 13.45
N SER A 77 -2.85 2.54 14.75
CA SER A 77 -3.88 2.46 15.77
C SER A 77 -4.68 3.75 15.80
N ALA A 78 -5.99 3.67 15.58
CA ALA A 78 -6.87 4.84 15.65
C ALA A 78 -6.91 5.47 17.06
N HIS A 79 -6.54 4.74 18.11
CA HIS A 79 -6.57 5.22 19.50
C HIS A 79 -5.29 5.95 19.89
N THR A 80 -4.14 5.45 19.43
CA THR A 80 -2.83 5.97 19.85
C THR A 80 -2.14 6.80 18.77
N GLY A 81 -2.59 6.70 17.52
CA GLY A 81 -1.88 7.27 16.36
C GLY A 81 -0.57 6.56 16.04
N LEU A 82 -0.18 5.54 16.81
CA LEU A 82 1.05 4.79 16.63
C LEU A 82 0.84 3.64 15.63
N PRO A 83 1.89 3.21 14.92
CA PRO A 83 1.78 2.03 14.06
C PRO A 83 1.33 0.79 14.85
N ASN A 84 0.48 -0.06 14.26
CA ASN A 84 -0.02 -1.30 14.89
C ASN A 84 1.05 -2.40 14.89
N LEU A 85 2.09 -2.21 15.67
CA LEU A 85 3.27 -3.06 15.65
C LEU A 85 3.04 -4.29 16.54
N GLY A 86 3.52 -5.45 16.10
CA GLY A 86 3.32 -6.72 16.80
C GLY A 86 2.02 -7.46 16.46
N MET A 87 1.09 -6.84 15.72
CA MET A 87 0.05 -7.59 15.03
C MET A 87 0.59 -8.04 13.67
N ARG A 88 0.79 -9.35 13.50
CA ARG A 88 1.24 -10.00 12.24
C ARG A 88 0.55 -9.44 10.99
N GLY A 89 -0.70 -9.00 11.14
CA GLY A 89 -1.52 -8.41 10.09
C GLY A 89 -1.37 -6.91 9.80
N ALA A 90 -0.48 -6.18 10.47
CA ALA A 90 -0.39 -4.73 10.36
C ALA A 90 0.91 -4.20 9.70
N CYS A 91 1.88 -5.09 9.45
CA CYS A 91 3.20 -4.75 8.89
C CYS A 91 3.66 -5.74 7.81
N ALA A 92 2.74 -6.52 7.24
CA ALA A 92 3.04 -7.49 6.20
C ALA A 92 2.24 -7.17 4.94
N PRO A 93 2.87 -7.15 3.75
CA PRO A 93 2.22 -6.75 2.51
C PRO A 93 0.85 -7.39 2.35
N VAL A 94 -0.11 -6.58 1.92
CA VAL A 94 -1.46 -7.04 1.63
C VAL A 94 -1.58 -7.20 0.13
N LEU A 95 -1.85 -8.41 -0.31
CA LEU A 95 -1.99 -8.76 -1.71
C LEU A 95 -3.47 -9.04 -1.97
N GLU A 96 -4.00 -8.39 -2.99
CA GLU A 96 -5.36 -8.60 -3.43
C GLU A 96 -5.40 -8.80 -4.94
N LEU A 97 -6.03 -9.88 -5.38
CA LEU A 97 -6.23 -10.23 -6.78
C LEU A 97 -7.74 -10.21 -7.06
N VAL A 98 -8.14 -9.52 -8.12
CA VAL A 98 -9.46 -9.63 -8.71
C VAL A 98 -9.30 -10.29 -10.08
N ASP A 99 -9.63 -11.58 -10.14
CA ASP A 99 -9.62 -12.34 -11.38
C ASP A 99 -11.03 -12.39 -11.98
N ARG A 100 -11.25 -11.51 -12.96
CA ARG A 100 -12.52 -11.39 -13.68
C ARG A 100 -12.79 -12.57 -14.60
N SER A 101 -11.76 -13.30 -15.03
CA SER A 101 -11.94 -14.46 -15.91
C SER A 101 -12.57 -15.63 -15.17
N SER A 102 -12.18 -15.84 -13.90
CA SER A 102 -12.79 -16.85 -13.03
C SER A 102 -13.97 -16.31 -12.20
N GLY A 103 -14.19 -14.99 -12.19
CA GLY A 103 -15.22 -14.37 -11.37
C GLY A 103 -14.92 -14.43 -9.88
N SER A 104 -13.64 -14.44 -9.49
CA SER A 104 -13.18 -14.56 -8.11
C SER A 104 -12.30 -13.38 -7.70
N ALA A 105 -12.31 -13.07 -6.41
CA ALA A 105 -11.35 -12.17 -5.79
C ALA A 105 -10.70 -12.86 -4.60
N TRP A 106 -9.44 -12.52 -4.36
CA TRP A 106 -8.60 -13.16 -3.39
C TRP A 106 -7.85 -12.11 -2.60
N TYR A 107 -7.90 -12.24 -1.30
CA TYR A 107 -7.15 -11.42 -0.36
C TYR A 107 -6.20 -12.32 0.40
N PHE A 108 -4.92 -11.98 0.37
CA PHE A 108 -3.89 -12.66 1.14
C PHE A 108 -2.95 -11.64 1.74
N GLN A 109 -2.71 -11.79 3.03
CA GLN A 109 -1.69 -11.02 3.70
C GLN A 109 -0.43 -11.86 3.83
N GLU A 110 0.69 -11.34 3.36
CA GLU A 110 1.96 -12.05 3.39
C GLU A 110 2.29 -12.55 4.80
N GLY A 111 2.68 -13.82 4.85
CA GLY A 111 2.98 -14.46 6.11
C GLY A 111 1.77 -14.69 7.00
N SER A 112 0.52 -14.41 6.64
CA SER A 112 -0.65 -14.85 7.42
C SER A 112 -0.83 -16.37 7.35
N GLY A 113 -1.61 -16.93 8.28
CA GLY A 113 -2.06 -18.33 8.21
C GLY A 113 -3.38 -18.51 7.44
N SER A 114 -3.93 -17.43 6.86
CA SER A 114 -5.26 -17.42 6.26
C SER A 114 -5.35 -16.50 5.04
N ALA A 115 -5.97 -16.99 3.98
CA ALA A 115 -6.41 -16.21 2.83
C ALA A 115 -7.94 -16.16 2.78
N THR A 116 -8.48 -15.18 2.09
CA THR A 116 -9.92 -15.04 1.85
C THR A 116 -10.18 -15.12 0.36
N SER A 117 -11.11 -15.99 -0.03
CA SER A 117 -11.69 -16.00 -1.37
C SER A 117 -13.07 -15.36 -1.29
N GLN A 118 -13.33 -14.39 -2.16
CA GLN A 118 -14.55 -13.59 -2.16
C GLN A 118 -15.01 -13.29 -3.58
N THR A 119 -16.16 -12.64 -3.72
CA THR A 119 -16.63 -12.18 -5.03
C THR A 119 -15.88 -10.91 -5.44
N PRO A 120 -15.70 -10.64 -6.75
CA PRO A 120 -15.12 -9.38 -7.22
C PRO A 120 -15.84 -8.10 -6.76
N ALA A 121 -17.10 -8.20 -6.32
CA ALA A 121 -17.84 -7.07 -5.78
C ALA A 121 -17.45 -6.73 -4.32
N GLU A 122 -16.83 -7.69 -3.61
CA GLU A 122 -16.36 -7.53 -2.22
C GLU A 122 -14.88 -7.10 -2.16
N ALA A 123 -14.24 -6.92 -3.31
CA ALA A 123 -12.84 -6.51 -3.39
C ALA A 123 -12.61 -5.12 -2.75
N THR A 124 -11.51 -5.01 -2.02
CA THR A 124 -11.10 -3.83 -1.25
C THR A 124 -9.91 -3.07 -1.87
N ALA A 125 -9.33 -3.58 -2.94
CA ALA A 125 -8.15 -3.00 -3.56
C ALA A 125 -8.51 -1.84 -4.50
N LEU A 126 -7.77 -0.74 -4.36
CA LEU A 126 -7.84 0.42 -5.25
C LEU A 126 -7.38 0.03 -6.66
N ASP A 127 -8.29 0.10 -7.63
CA ASP A 127 -7.91 0.03 -9.04
C ASP A 127 -7.46 1.41 -9.52
N ILE A 128 -6.16 1.53 -9.82
CA ILE A 128 -5.51 2.76 -10.28
C ILE A 128 -6.15 3.38 -11.53
N ARG A 129 -6.88 2.58 -12.33
CA ARG A 129 -7.63 3.05 -13.50
C ARG A 129 -8.75 4.03 -13.14
N THR A 130 -9.20 4.05 -11.89
CA THR A 130 -10.29 4.92 -11.42
C THR A 130 -9.83 6.28 -10.89
N ILE A 131 -8.52 6.51 -10.80
CA ILE A 131 -7.98 7.81 -10.34
C ILE A 131 -8.48 8.94 -11.23
N GLY A 132 -9.01 9.98 -10.59
CA GLY A 132 -9.54 11.19 -11.23
C GLY A 132 -11.04 11.17 -11.53
N PHE A 133 -11.70 10.01 -11.47
CA PHE A 133 -13.15 9.92 -11.69
C PHE A 133 -13.97 10.23 -10.43
N GLU A 134 -13.31 10.31 -9.27
CA GLU A 134 -13.89 10.64 -7.97
C GLU A 134 -12.98 11.61 -7.22
N PRO A 135 -13.50 12.47 -6.32
CA PRO A 135 -12.72 13.48 -5.61
C PRO A 135 -11.79 12.89 -4.53
N PHE A 136 -11.96 11.62 -4.22
CA PHE A 136 -11.11 10.86 -3.32
C PHE A 136 -10.99 9.45 -3.90
N PRO A 137 -9.78 8.84 -3.97
CA PRO A 137 -9.60 7.51 -4.53
C PRO A 137 -10.49 6.51 -3.79
N LEU A 138 -11.49 5.98 -4.48
CA LEU A 138 -12.34 4.93 -3.96
C LEU A 138 -11.90 3.58 -4.48
N ILE A 139 -12.20 2.58 -3.68
CA ILE A 139 -12.13 1.19 -4.05
C ILE A 139 -13.31 0.93 -5.01
N SER A 140 -13.05 1.12 -6.29
CA SER A 140 -14.04 0.87 -7.34
C SER A 140 -13.36 0.22 -8.52
N ASP A 141 -13.95 -0.83 -9.07
CA ASP A 141 -13.58 -1.35 -10.38
C ASP A 141 -14.14 -0.41 -11.46
N PRO A 142 -13.37 -0.04 -12.51
CA PRO A 142 -13.85 0.76 -13.64
C PRO A 142 -15.18 0.25 -14.22
N SER A 143 -15.35 -1.08 -14.33
CA SER A 143 -16.55 -1.72 -14.86
C SER A 143 -17.77 -1.48 -13.99
N VAL A 144 -17.59 -1.36 -12.67
CA VAL A 144 -18.67 -1.08 -11.71
C VAL A 144 -18.99 0.42 -11.67
N MET A 145 -18.04 1.30 -12.05
CA MET A 145 -18.27 2.75 -12.05
C MET A 145 -19.42 3.17 -12.96
N ILE A 146 -19.52 2.60 -14.17
CA ILE A 146 -20.63 2.91 -15.09
C ILE A 146 -21.97 2.52 -14.45
N GLU A 147 -22.06 1.33 -13.87
CA GLU A 147 -23.29 0.85 -13.25
C GLU A 147 -23.64 1.67 -12.00
N ASN A 148 -22.64 2.07 -11.22
CA ASN A 148 -22.82 3.01 -10.11
C ASN A 148 -23.37 4.35 -10.61
N TRP A 149 -22.80 4.92 -11.66
CA TRP A 149 -23.31 6.17 -12.24
C TRP A 149 -24.72 6.03 -12.78
N LYS A 150 -25.09 4.92 -13.42
CA LYS A 150 -26.47 4.65 -13.84
C LYS A 150 -27.40 4.52 -12.64
N GLN A 151 -26.97 3.86 -11.57
CA GLN A 151 -27.76 3.74 -10.35
C GLN A 151 -27.95 5.11 -9.66
N PHE A 152 -26.91 5.94 -9.63
CA PHE A 152 -26.96 7.28 -9.05
C PHE A 152 -27.73 8.28 -9.93
N PHE A 153 -27.59 8.19 -11.25
CA PHE A 153 -28.17 9.09 -12.24
C PHE A 153 -28.93 8.31 -13.34
N PRO A 154 -30.07 7.68 -12.99
CA PRO A 154 -30.74 6.68 -13.84
C PRO A 154 -31.45 7.23 -15.07
N SER A 155 -31.65 8.54 -15.15
CA SER A 155 -32.42 9.19 -16.21
C SER A 155 -31.50 10.06 -17.06
N PRO A 156 -31.65 10.07 -18.41
CA PRO A 156 -30.89 10.96 -19.28
C PRO A 156 -30.99 12.44 -18.87
N GLY A 157 -32.12 12.88 -18.32
CA GLY A 157 -32.32 14.24 -17.83
C GLY A 157 -31.44 14.65 -16.64
N HIS A 158 -30.77 13.70 -15.97
CA HIS A 158 -29.76 13.98 -14.95
C HIS A 158 -28.44 14.46 -15.54
N TRP A 159 -28.21 14.22 -16.84
CA TRP A 159 -26.93 14.47 -17.48
C TRP A 159 -26.99 15.70 -18.39
N ARG A 160 -25.92 16.49 -18.39
CA ARG A 160 -25.70 17.61 -19.31
C ARG A 160 -24.25 17.60 -19.76
N VAL A 161 -24.02 17.91 -21.02
CA VAL A 161 -22.69 18.09 -21.59
C VAL A 161 -22.60 19.54 -22.07
N GLN A 162 -21.51 20.22 -21.71
CA GLN A 162 -21.27 21.60 -22.12
C GLN A 162 -19.80 21.78 -22.50
N GLU A 163 -19.54 22.48 -23.59
CA GLU A 163 -18.19 22.89 -23.95
C GLU A 163 -17.79 24.13 -23.16
N SER A 164 -16.58 24.12 -22.60
CA SER A 164 -16.03 25.21 -21.79
C SER A 164 -14.58 25.47 -22.20
N GLY A 165 -14.41 26.39 -23.15
CA GLY A 165 -13.11 26.66 -23.76
C GLY A 165 -12.60 25.46 -24.56
N HIS A 166 -11.49 24.86 -24.14
CA HIS A 166 -10.90 23.66 -24.74
C HIS A 166 -11.25 22.37 -23.99
N PHE A 167 -12.13 22.46 -22.99
CA PHE A 167 -12.58 21.33 -22.20
C PHE A 167 -14.04 21.00 -22.47
N THR A 168 -14.38 19.73 -22.34
CA THR A 168 -15.77 19.28 -22.26
C THR A 168 -16.12 19.07 -20.79
N GLN A 169 -17.20 19.69 -20.32
CA GLN A 169 -17.72 19.47 -18.98
C GLN A 169 -18.93 18.54 -19.03
N VAL A 170 -18.84 17.44 -18.30
CA VAL A 170 -19.96 16.52 -18.07
C VAL A 170 -20.53 16.82 -16.69
N VAL A 171 -21.81 17.14 -16.64
CA VAL A 171 -22.54 17.48 -15.41
C VAL A 171 -23.59 16.41 -15.15
N ALA A 172 -23.60 15.84 -13.95
CA ALA A 172 -24.66 14.95 -13.48
C ALA A 172 -25.33 15.53 -12.24
N GLU A 173 -26.65 15.61 -12.24
CA GLU A 173 -27.44 16.18 -11.16
C GLU A 173 -28.55 15.23 -10.74
N ARG A 174 -28.77 15.12 -9.42
CA ARG A 174 -29.89 14.37 -8.86
C ARG A 174 -30.37 15.00 -7.57
N ASP A 175 -31.64 14.81 -7.28
CA ASP A 175 -32.18 15.00 -5.95
C ASP A 175 -32.18 13.66 -5.21
N PHE A 176 -31.82 13.66 -3.93
CA PHE A 176 -31.88 12.47 -3.09
C PHE A 176 -32.45 12.80 -1.71
N ASP A 177 -33.27 11.88 -1.22
CA ASP A 177 -33.87 11.98 0.11
C ASP A 177 -32.91 11.38 1.14
N VAL A 178 -32.49 12.18 2.12
CA VAL A 178 -31.84 11.67 3.33
C VAL A 178 -32.94 11.44 4.36
N LYS A 179 -33.01 10.24 4.93
CA LYS A 179 -34.00 9.91 5.96
C LYS A 179 -33.96 10.98 7.06
N GLN A 180 -35.07 11.69 7.25
CA GLN A 180 -35.26 12.76 8.25
C GLN A 180 -34.56 14.10 7.96
N ALA A 181 -34.12 14.37 6.73
CA ALA A 181 -33.61 15.69 6.32
C ALA A 181 -34.31 16.23 5.06
N PRO A 182 -34.21 17.55 4.77
CA PRO A 182 -34.71 18.13 3.52
C PRO A 182 -34.11 17.45 2.29
N LYS A 183 -34.75 17.60 1.14
CA LYS A 183 -34.19 17.13 -0.13
C LYS A 183 -32.81 17.73 -0.35
N HIS A 184 -31.84 16.88 -0.66
CA HIS A 184 -30.51 17.30 -1.05
C HIS A 184 -30.40 17.20 -2.56
N ARG A 185 -29.85 18.25 -3.18
CA ARG A 185 -29.42 18.19 -4.58
C ARG A 185 -27.93 17.91 -4.63
N GLN A 186 -27.53 16.89 -5.36
CA GLN A 186 -26.14 16.57 -5.63
C GLN A 186 -25.81 16.93 -7.08
N ARG A 187 -24.66 17.56 -7.30
CA ARG A 187 -24.17 17.92 -8.62
C ARG A 187 -22.70 17.49 -8.77
N TRP A 188 -22.43 16.69 -9.78
CA TRP A 188 -21.09 16.22 -10.13
C TRP A 188 -20.68 16.88 -11.42
N VAL A 189 -19.47 17.43 -11.48
CA VAL A 189 -18.92 18.10 -12.66
C VAL A 189 -17.56 17.49 -12.95
N TRP A 190 -17.46 16.72 -14.02
CA TRP A 190 -16.19 16.25 -14.57
C TRP A 190 -15.72 17.23 -15.64
N THR A 191 -14.47 17.67 -15.56
CA THR A 191 -13.81 18.41 -16.63
C THR A 191 -12.92 17.45 -17.41
N ILE A 192 -13.19 17.33 -18.70
CA ILE A 192 -12.56 16.39 -19.63
C ILE A 192 -11.76 17.18 -20.65
N ASP A 193 -10.57 16.70 -20.99
CA ASP A 193 -9.70 17.30 -22.01
C ASP A 193 -9.69 16.46 -23.30
N PRO A 194 -10.46 16.86 -24.33
CA PRO A 194 -10.53 16.13 -25.59
C PRO A 194 -9.20 16.12 -26.36
N SER A 195 -8.29 17.07 -26.11
CA SER A 195 -6.98 17.13 -26.78
C SER A 195 -6.02 16.04 -26.30
N ARG A 196 -6.35 15.38 -25.18
CA ARG A 196 -5.58 14.30 -24.55
C ARG A 196 -6.42 13.03 -24.46
N ASP A 197 -7.11 12.66 -25.53
CA ASP A 197 -7.93 11.46 -25.63
C ASP A 197 -9.05 11.39 -24.58
N ASP A 198 -9.69 12.52 -24.28
CA ASP A 198 -10.78 12.64 -23.30
C ASP A 198 -10.36 12.25 -21.87
N VAL A 199 -9.18 12.61 -21.39
CA VAL A 199 -8.82 12.39 -19.97
C VAL A 199 -9.60 13.30 -19.01
N VAL A 200 -9.99 12.78 -17.84
CA VAL A 200 -10.64 13.56 -16.77
C VAL A 200 -9.60 14.33 -15.97
N VAL A 201 -9.53 15.64 -16.15
CA VAL A 201 -8.51 16.48 -15.49
C VAL A 201 -8.95 17.00 -14.13
N SER A 202 -10.26 17.09 -13.89
CA SER A 202 -10.79 17.44 -12.57
C SER A 202 -12.21 16.93 -12.37
N ILE A 203 -12.57 16.80 -11.10
CA ILE A 203 -13.93 16.53 -10.66
C ILE A 203 -14.30 17.44 -9.50
N VAL A 204 -15.52 17.95 -9.52
CA VAL A 204 -16.13 18.68 -8.40
C VAL A 204 -17.46 18.03 -8.06
N ILE A 205 -17.69 17.76 -6.78
CA ILE A 205 -18.98 17.35 -6.24
C ILE A 205 -19.51 18.47 -5.36
N GLU A 206 -20.69 18.98 -5.69
CA GLU A 206 -21.44 19.98 -4.93
C GLU A 206 -22.68 19.33 -4.32
N VAL A 207 -23.03 19.77 -3.12
CA VAL A 207 -24.28 19.42 -2.45
C VAL A 207 -24.99 20.71 -2.08
N ALA A 208 -26.29 20.77 -2.33
CA ALA A 208 -27.16 21.86 -1.87
C ALA A 208 -28.30 21.29 -1.04
N LEU A 209 -28.55 21.88 0.13
CA LEU A 209 -29.81 21.71 0.82
C LEU A 209 -30.89 22.53 0.12
N GLN A 210 -32.14 22.11 0.22
CA GLN A 210 -33.27 22.92 -0.19
C GLN A 210 -33.15 24.32 0.45
N ASP A 211 -33.20 25.36 -0.39
CA ASP A 211 -33.08 26.78 -0.02
C ASP A 211 -31.69 27.26 0.48
N GLN A 212 -30.63 26.47 0.27
CA GLN A 212 -29.25 26.89 0.56
C GLN A 212 -28.40 26.97 -0.71
N ALA A 213 -27.38 27.83 -0.68
CA ALA A 213 -26.38 27.88 -1.74
C ALA A 213 -25.65 26.53 -1.84
N PRO A 214 -25.35 26.04 -3.06
CA PRO A 214 -24.51 24.86 -3.24
C PRO A 214 -23.16 25.07 -2.55
N ARG A 215 -22.71 24.04 -1.85
CA ARG A 215 -21.36 23.99 -1.27
C ARG A 215 -20.58 22.83 -1.87
N THR A 216 -19.29 23.02 -2.05
CA THR A 216 -18.40 21.96 -2.55
C THR A 216 -18.22 20.91 -1.46
N TRP A 217 -18.63 19.67 -1.76
CA TRP A 217 -18.50 18.52 -0.88
C TRP A 217 -17.20 17.73 -1.15
N GLY A 218 -16.68 17.80 -2.37
CA GLY A 218 -15.37 17.26 -2.69
C GLY A 218 -14.84 17.77 -4.03
N LYS A 219 -13.53 17.72 -4.20
CA LYS A 219 -12.84 18.12 -5.42
C LYS A 219 -11.62 17.22 -5.66
N GLY A 220 -11.33 16.90 -6.91
CA GLY A 220 -10.11 16.21 -7.33
C GLY A 220 -9.51 16.87 -8.56
N GLU A 221 -8.19 16.90 -8.64
CA GLU A 221 -7.41 17.36 -9.79
C GLU A 221 -6.42 16.27 -10.18
N THR A 222 -6.34 15.96 -11.48
CA THR A 222 -5.51 14.87 -12.01
C THR A 222 -4.60 15.39 -13.09
N THR A 223 -3.31 15.09 -12.96
CA THR A 223 -2.31 15.32 -14.00
C THR A 223 -1.98 14.00 -14.70
N TYR A 224 -1.64 14.10 -15.98
CA TYR A 224 -1.42 12.95 -16.85
C TYR A 224 -0.09 13.04 -17.56
N LYS A 225 0.54 11.88 -17.76
CA LYS A 225 1.70 11.71 -18.63
C LYS A 225 1.41 10.62 -19.66
N ARG A 226 1.99 10.76 -20.85
CA ARG A 226 1.92 9.73 -21.88
C ARG A 226 3.01 8.69 -21.64
N ILE A 227 2.64 7.43 -21.44
CA ILE A 227 3.55 6.29 -21.25
C ILE A 227 3.10 5.18 -22.19
N ASP A 228 4.03 4.64 -22.97
CA ASP A 228 3.77 3.52 -23.89
C ASP A 228 2.55 3.75 -24.79
N GLY A 229 2.36 5.00 -25.22
CA GLY A 229 1.26 5.42 -26.10
C GLY A 229 -0.02 5.84 -25.37
N HIS A 230 -0.17 5.56 -24.07
CA HIS A 230 -1.38 5.77 -23.28
C HIS A 230 -1.27 6.95 -22.31
N TRP A 231 -2.38 7.63 -22.01
CA TRP A 231 -2.44 8.67 -20.98
C TRP A 231 -2.72 8.08 -19.59
N ILE A 232 -1.75 8.17 -18.70
CA ILE A 232 -1.80 7.59 -17.35
C ILE A 232 -1.79 8.69 -16.29
N PRO A 233 -2.59 8.59 -15.22
CA PRO A 233 -2.53 9.54 -14.12
C PRO A 233 -1.14 9.50 -13.50
N CYS A 234 -0.44 10.62 -13.46
CA CYS A 234 0.87 10.71 -12.81
C CYS A 234 0.83 11.36 -11.44
N ALA A 235 -0.10 12.28 -11.23
CA ALA A 235 -0.38 12.80 -9.90
C ALA A 235 -1.85 13.14 -9.78
N PHE A 236 -2.38 13.01 -8.57
CA PHE A 236 -3.73 13.42 -8.24
C PHE A 236 -3.72 14.08 -6.86
N THR A 237 -4.48 15.15 -6.70
CA THR A 237 -4.76 15.75 -5.40
C THR A 237 -6.25 15.95 -5.29
N GLY A 238 -6.84 15.41 -4.22
CA GLY A 238 -8.26 15.53 -4.00
C GLY A 238 -8.64 15.56 -2.54
N TRP A 239 -9.86 15.98 -2.27
CA TRP A 239 -10.44 15.97 -0.95
C TRP A 239 -11.95 15.76 -1.03
N ARG A 240 -12.51 15.21 0.05
CA ARG A 240 -13.95 15.13 0.27
C ARG A 240 -14.26 15.36 1.74
N GLU A 241 -15.46 15.83 2.00
CA GLU A 241 -15.98 15.84 3.36
C GLU A 241 -16.37 14.42 3.80
N GLY A 242 -15.91 14.07 5.00
CA GLY A 242 -16.24 12.86 5.73
C GLY A 242 -17.43 13.07 6.67
N LYS A 243 -17.44 12.32 7.77
CA LYS A 243 -18.45 12.48 8.82
C LYS A 243 -18.05 13.65 9.72
N LYS A 244 -19.04 14.33 10.33
CA LYS A 244 -18.80 15.38 11.35
C LYS A 244 -17.84 16.48 10.89
N ASP A 245 -18.01 16.95 9.66
CA ASP A 245 -17.20 18.03 9.07
C ASP A 245 -15.69 17.72 8.93
N GLU A 246 -15.29 16.45 9.04
CA GLU A 246 -13.92 16.02 8.76
C GLU A 246 -13.63 16.19 7.26
N VAL A 247 -12.41 16.62 6.91
CA VAL A 247 -11.97 16.67 5.50
C VAL A 247 -10.94 15.57 5.28
N LEU A 248 -11.27 14.62 4.41
CA LEU A 248 -10.36 13.59 3.96
C LEU A 248 -9.66 14.07 2.69
N ARG A 249 -8.33 14.09 2.68
CA ARG A 249 -7.53 14.43 1.49
C ARG A 249 -6.73 13.22 1.02
N ALA A 250 -6.51 13.15 -0.27
CA ALA A 250 -5.71 12.12 -0.89
C ALA A 250 -4.78 12.76 -1.92
N GLU A 251 -3.52 12.35 -1.89
CA GLU A 251 -2.53 12.67 -2.91
C GLU A 251 -2.01 11.36 -3.48
N TYR A 252 -1.98 11.24 -4.79
CA TYR A 252 -1.45 10.08 -5.50
C TYR A 252 -0.27 10.53 -6.36
N GLU A 253 0.76 9.70 -6.42
CA GLU A 253 1.97 9.90 -7.21
C GLU A 253 2.35 8.59 -7.92
N LEU A 254 2.47 8.64 -9.25
CA LEU A 254 2.95 7.51 -10.04
C LEU A 254 4.49 7.49 -10.07
N LEU A 255 5.08 6.49 -9.43
CA LEU A 255 6.52 6.31 -9.36
C LEU A 255 7.05 5.69 -10.67
N GLU A 256 6.49 4.53 -11.05
CA GLU A 256 6.90 3.77 -12.23
C GLU A 256 5.66 3.20 -12.93
N ALA A 257 5.68 3.13 -14.26
CA ALA A 257 4.66 2.43 -15.02
C ALA A 257 5.25 1.90 -16.32
N SER A 258 4.75 0.74 -16.73
CA SER A 258 4.95 0.18 -18.05
C SER A 258 3.65 -0.48 -18.51
N LEU A 259 3.34 -0.36 -19.80
CA LEU A 259 2.11 -0.89 -20.39
C LEU A 259 2.41 -1.76 -21.61
N ASP A 260 1.59 -2.79 -21.79
CA ASP A 260 1.56 -3.66 -22.97
C ASP A 260 2.90 -4.31 -23.36
N LYS A 261 3.82 -4.49 -22.40
CA LYS A 261 5.11 -5.14 -22.65
C LYS A 261 4.94 -6.64 -22.85
N GLU A 262 5.85 -7.21 -23.63
CA GLU A 262 5.89 -8.65 -23.91
C GLU A 262 6.02 -9.50 -22.64
N HIS A 263 6.81 -9.02 -21.66
CA HIS A 263 7.06 -9.72 -20.40
C HIS A 263 5.93 -9.57 -19.37
N HIS A 264 4.93 -8.71 -19.61
CA HIS A 264 3.82 -8.58 -18.67
C HIS A 264 2.96 -9.84 -18.67
N PRO A 265 2.42 -10.22 -17.50
CA PRO A 265 1.48 -11.32 -17.41
C PRO A 265 0.20 -11.00 -18.20
N ARG A 266 -0.17 -11.87 -19.14
CA ARG A 266 -1.42 -11.76 -19.91
C ARG A 266 -2.64 -12.31 -19.16
N THR A 267 -2.40 -13.05 -18.09
CA THR A 267 -3.41 -13.57 -17.17
C THR A 267 -2.89 -13.39 -15.75
N LEU A 268 -3.78 -13.05 -14.81
CA LEU A 268 -3.46 -13.00 -13.39
C LEU A 268 -4.14 -14.18 -12.71
N THR A 269 -3.38 -14.93 -11.93
CA THR A 269 -3.82 -16.17 -11.28
C THR A 269 -3.49 -16.13 -9.80
N VAL A 270 -4.22 -16.93 -8.99
CA VAL A 270 -3.98 -17.03 -7.54
C VAL A 270 -2.54 -17.40 -7.21
N ASP A 271 -1.86 -18.16 -8.08
CA ASP A 271 -0.44 -18.52 -7.91
C ASP A 271 0.50 -17.30 -7.85
N MET A 272 0.07 -16.14 -8.35
CA MET A 272 0.81 -14.88 -8.25
C MET A 272 0.78 -14.29 -6.85
N LEU A 273 -0.24 -14.60 -6.04
CA LEU A 273 -0.32 -14.24 -4.62
C LEU A 273 0.66 -15.04 -3.76
N LYS A 274 1.24 -16.12 -4.31
CA LYS A 274 2.19 -17.00 -3.60
C LYS A 274 1.64 -17.51 -2.27
N ILE A 275 0.34 -17.83 -2.23
CA ILE A 275 -0.32 -18.40 -1.05
C ILE A 275 0.36 -19.72 -0.71
N PRO A 276 0.94 -19.87 0.49
CA PRO A 276 1.59 -21.11 0.90
C PRO A 276 0.60 -22.27 0.99
N GLU A 277 1.02 -23.47 0.62
CA GLU A 277 0.26 -24.70 0.90
C GLU A 277 -0.03 -24.81 2.41
N GLY A 278 -1.20 -25.34 2.76
CA GLY A 278 -1.67 -25.43 4.13
C GLY A 278 -2.30 -24.15 4.69
N THR A 279 -2.34 -23.05 3.92
CA THR A 279 -3.01 -21.81 4.33
C THR A 279 -4.52 -22.04 4.41
N PHE A 280 -5.16 -21.60 5.50
CA PHE A 280 -6.62 -21.69 5.61
C PHE A 280 -7.28 -20.70 4.64
N VAL A 281 -8.28 -21.16 3.88
CA VAL A 281 -9.03 -20.32 2.95
C VAL A 281 -10.45 -20.18 3.49
N GLY A 282 -10.82 -18.94 3.83
CA GLY A 282 -12.19 -18.59 4.22
C GLY A 282 -12.96 -17.91 3.09
N SER A 283 -14.28 -17.91 3.20
CA SER A 283 -15.19 -17.05 2.43
C SER A 283 -15.92 -16.10 3.39
N PRO A 284 -16.07 -14.80 3.06
CA PRO A 284 -16.83 -13.87 3.89
C PRO A 284 -18.26 -14.33 4.16
N SER A 285 -18.89 -15.01 3.19
CA SER A 285 -20.27 -15.49 3.26
C SER A 285 -20.42 -16.89 3.86
N GLY A 286 -19.36 -17.70 3.86
CA GLY A 286 -19.40 -19.10 4.34
C GLY A 286 -19.33 -19.26 5.87
N GLY A 287 -19.02 -18.20 6.60
CA GLY A 287 -18.81 -18.23 8.06
C GLY A 287 -17.68 -19.17 8.49
N ARG A 288 -17.57 -19.44 9.80
CA ARG A 288 -16.49 -20.30 10.37
C ARG A 288 -16.55 -21.78 9.94
N ARG A 289 -17.62 -22.22 9.27
CA ARG A 289 -17.84 -23.64 8.93
C ARG A 289 -17.31 -24.02 7.55
N ASP A 290 -17.09 -23.06 6.66
CA ASP A 290 -16.57 -23.29 5.29
C ASP A 290 -15.07 -22.95 5.20
N VAL A 291 -14.30 -23.28 6.25
CA VAL A 291 -12.86 -23.09 6.23
C VAL A 291 -12.23 -24.25 5.46
N ARG A 292 -11.69 -23.93 4.29
CA ARG A 292 -10.94 -24.84 3.42
C ARG A 292 -9.45 -24.69 3.63
N VAL A 293 -8.65 -25.55 3.00
CA VAL A 293 -7.19 -25.47 3.02
C VAL A 293 -6.67 -25.30 1.61
N TRP A 294 -5.73 -24.39 1.41
CA TRP A 294 -5.03 -24.21 0.14
C TRP A 294 -4.04 -25.35 -0.08
N ASN A 295 -4.23 -26.15 -1.13
CA ASN A 295 -3.32 -27.27 -1.45
C ASN A 295 -2.20 -26.91 -2.45
N GLY A 296 -2.08 -25.64 -2.81
CA GLY A 296 -1.15 -25.16 -3.85
C GLY A 296 -1.84 -24.79 -5.16
N ASN A 297 -3.00 -25.38 -5.45
CA ASN A 297 -3.75 -25.17 -6.69
C ASN A 297 -5.20 -24.71 -6.45
N SER A 298 -5.86 -25.23 -5.41
CA SER A 298 -7.27 -24.95 -5.12
C SER A 298 -7.60 -25.11 -3.63
N PRO A 299 -8.71 -24.50 -3.15
CA PRO A 299 -9.23 -24.77 -1.80
C PRO A 299 -9.88 -26.15 -1.73
N VAL A 300 -9.34 -27.00 -0.87
CA VAL A 300 -9.86 -28.36 -0.60
C VAL A 300 -10.44 -28.46 0.80
N SER A 301 -11.25 -29.49 1.05
CA SER A 301 -11.72 -29.76 2.42
C SER A 301 -10.55 -30.10 3.34
N ARG A 302 -10.75 -29.96 4.65
CA ARG A 302 -9.72 -30.33 5.61
C ARG A 302 -9.43 -31.83 5.56
N GLU A 303 -10.46 -32.64 5.35
CA GLU A 303 -10.37 -34.09 5.20
C GLU A 303 -9.53 -34.46 3.98
N GLU A 304 -9.83 -33.87 2.81
CA GLU A 304 -9.06 -34.08 1.58
C GLU A 304 -7.60 -33.67 1.78
N TRP A 305 -7.35 -32.48 2.37
CA TRP A 305 -5.98 -32.05 2.68
C TRP A 305 -5.23 -33.05 3.57
N LEU A 306 -5.89 -33.63 4.57
CA LEU A 306 -5.30 -34.63 5.44
C LEU A 306 -5.00 -35.96 4.71
N GLU A 307 -5.78 -36.32 3.70
CA GLU A 307 -5.58 -37.52 2.87
C GLU A 307 -4.44 -37.35 1.85
N THR A 308 -4.28 -36.15 1.27
CA THR A 308 -3.19 -35.85 0.32
C THR A 308 -1.82 -35.68 1.00
N LYS A 309 -1.76 -35.73 2.34
CA LYS A 309 -0.53 -35.56 3.15
C LYS A 309 0.57 -36.55 2.77
N ARG A 310 1.47 -36.13 1.87
CA ARG A 310 2.80 -36.75 1.75
C ARG A 310 3.70 -36.22 2.87
N PRO A 311 4.39 -37.09 3.65
CA PRO A 311 5.25 -36.69 4.78
C PRO A 311 6.26 -35.55 4.53
N PRO A 312 6.87 -35.38 3.34
CA PRO A 312 7.79 -34.27 3.08
C PRO A 312 7.14 -32.88 3.07
N ALA A 313 5.86 -32.78 2.69
CA ALA A 313 5.11 -31.51 2.66
C ALA A 313 4.71 -31.03 4.07
N ASN A 314 4.57 -31.97 5.03
CA ASN A 314 4.36 -31.62 6.44
C ASN A 314 5.60 -31.03 7.08
N GLN A 315 6.80 -31.48 6.69
CA GLN A 315 8.03 -30.83 7.13
C GLN A 315 8.08 -29.39 6.66
N SER A 316 7.69 -29.07 5.41
CA SER A 316 7.68 -27.68 4.95
C SER A 316 6.63 -26.85 5.69
N VAL A 317 5.41 -27.34 5.93
CA VAL A 317 4.39 -26.56 6.66
C VAL A 317 4.77 -26.38 8.13
N ASP A 318 5.26 -27.40 8.83
CA ASP A 318 5.70 -27.28 10.23
C ASP A 318 7.03 -26.52 10.36
N THR A 319 7.97 -26.67 9.42
CA THR A 319 9.19 -25.84 9.34
C THR A 319 8.86 -24.42 8.95
N THR A 320 7.81 -24.19 8.16
CA THR A 320 7.37 -22.85 7.81
C THR A 320 6.54 -22.25 8.94
N LEU A 321 5.72 -23.02 9.67
CA LEU A 321 4.99 -22.54 10.84
C LEU A 321 5.93 -22.31 12.02
N ALA A 322 6.86 -23.24 12.30
CA ALA A 322 7.87 -23.11 13.35
C ALA A 322 8.94 -22.09 12.96
N GLY A 323 9.34 -22.03 11.69
CA GLY A 323 10.19 -20.97 11.14
C GLY A 323 9.51 -19.59 11.18
N ARG A 324 8.19 -19.54 10.95
CA ARG A 324 7.35 -18.34 11.12
C ARG A 324 7.19 -17.98 12.59
N GLN A 325 7.01 -18.92 13.51
CA GLN A 325 6.98 -18.67 14.96
C GLN A 325 8.35 -18.24 15.50
N LYS A 326 9.44 -18.71 14.89
CA LYS A 326 10.81 -18.29 15.21
C LYS A 326 11.14 -16.92 14.59
N ALA A 327 10.55 -16.59 13.44
CA ALA A 327 10.57 -15.27 12.82
C ALA A 327 9.58 -14.28 13.48
N ASP A 328 8.51 -14.77 14.13
CA ASP A 328 7.56 -13.99 14.94
C ASP A 328 8.25 -13.47 16.22
N HIS A 329 9.28 -14.17 16.71
CA HIS A 329 10.21 -13.63 17.71
C HIS A 329 11.21 -12.62 17.14
N TYR A 330 11.29 -12.48 15.81
CA TYR A 330 12.35 -11.77 15.08
C TYR A 330 11.86 -10.60 14.21
N ARG A 331 10.61 -10.14 14.35
CA ARG A 331 10.19 -8.87 13.75
C ARG A 331 9.87 -7.83 14.80
N TYR A 332 10.96 -7.16 15.15
CA TYR A 332 11.12 -5.96 15.96
C TYR A 332 10.72 -6.15 17.42
N PRO A 333 11.71 -6.40 18.30
CA PRO A 333 11.47 -6.49 19.73
C PRO A 333 10.78 -5.22 20.26
N ALA A 334 10.08 -5.32 21.40
CA ALA A 334 9.35 -4.21 22.04
C ALA A 334 10.16 -2.91 22.22
N TRP A 335 11.49 -3.00 22.18
CA TRP A 335 12.41 -1.86 22.25
C TRP A 335 12.56 -1.05 20.99
N TRP A 336 12.00 -1.49 19.86
CA TRP A 336 11.98 -0.75 18.59
C TRP A 336 11.13 0.53 18.66
N TYR A 337 10.26 0.71 19.67
CA TYR A 337 9.40 1.90 19.76
C TYR A 337 9.37 2.57 21.15
N ASP A 338 10.39 2.35 21.98
CA ASP A 338 10.57 3.20 23.17
C ASP A 338 11.17 4.55 22.78
N ASP A 339 10.33 5.59 22.78
CA ASP A 339 10.69 6.99 22.52
C ASP A 339 11.63 7.58 23.59
N ALA A 340 11.64 7.01 24.80
CA ALA A 340 12.55 7.40 25.88
C ALA A 340 13.94 6.76 25.77
N GLY A 341 14.11 5.74 24.92
CA GLY A 341 15.39 5.04 24.72
C GLY A 341 15.89 4.25 25.92
N LEU A 342 15.01 3.91 26.87
CA LEU A 342 15.35 3.29 28.16
C LEU A 342 15.13 1.77 28.16
N ASN A 343 14.26 1.25 27.30
CA ASN A 343 13.92 -0.17 27.23
C ASN A 343 14.45 -0.84 25.96
N GLY A 344 15.23 -1.91 26.20
CA GLY A 344 15.64 -3.00 25.29
C GLY A 344 16.71 -2.76 24.23
N LEU A 345 17.60 -1.78 24.44
CA LEU A 345 18.97 -1.93 23.92
C LEU A 345 19.75 -3.07 24.61
N LYS A 346 19.15 -3.77 25.58
CA LYS A 346 19.76 -4.92 26.25
C LYS A 346 19.92 -6.08 25.25
N GLY A 347 21.15 -6.27 24.78
CA GLY A 347 21.51 -7.28 23.77
C GLY A 347 21.73 -6.74 22.35
N VAL A 348 21.28 -5.50 22.05
CA VAL A 348 21.48 -4.87 20.73
C VAL A 348 22.97 -4.62 20.43
N PRO A 349 23.80 -4.12 21.36
CA PRO A 349 25.23 -3.94 21.11
C PRO A 349 25.94 -5.22 20.69
N THR A 350 25.40 -6.39 21.05
CA THR A 350 26.02 -7.70 20.82
C THR A 350 25.40 -8.49 19.67
N ASP A 351 24.30 -8.03 19.06
CA ASP A 351 23.65 -8.70 17.91
C ASP A 351 23.68 -7.81 16.64
N PRO A 352 24.56 -8.11 15.67
CA PRO A 352 24.67 -7.36 14.41
C PRO A 352 23.42 -7.42 13.52
N ASN A 353 22.50 -8.36 13.74
CA ASN A 353 21.24 -8.40 12.98
C ASN A 353 20.26 -7.32 13.47
N GLU A 354 20.39 -6.90 14.73
CA GLU A 354 19.55 -5.86 15.33
C GLU A 354 20.07 -4.43 15.07
N TRP A 355 21.27 -4.27 14.51
CA TRP A 355 21.84 -2.94 14.25
C TRP A 355 21.13 -2.17 13.14
N GLU A 356 20.50 -2.88 12.20
CA GLU A 356 19.67 -2.25 11.18
C GLU A 356 18.52 -1.45 11.79
N ALA A 357 17.98 -1.93 12.91
CA ALA A 357 16.99 -1.23 13.72
C ALA A 357 17.46 0.15 14.15
N TYR A 358 18.67 0.16 14.72
CA TYR A 358 19.26 1.36 15.27
C TYR A 358 19.51 2.39 14.18
N VAL A 359 20.07 1.96 13.03
CA VAL A 359 20.37 2.86 11.91
C VAL A 359 19.09 3.42 11.28
N ARG A 360 18.05 2.60 11.11
CA ARG A 360 16.74 3.07 10.64
C ARG A 360 16.11 4.09 11.59
N ARG A 361 16.14 3.83 12.89
CA ARG A 361 15.71 4.79 13.94
C ARG A 361 16.48 6.10 13.87
N TRP A 362 17.80 6.02 13.72
CA TRP A 362 18.64 7.19 13.55
C TRP A 362 18.22 7.99 12.30
N CYS A 363 17.95 7.33 11.17
CA CYS A 363 17.47 7.99 9.95
C CYS A 363 16.12 8.69 10.17
N ILE A 364 15.17 8.05 10.85
CA ILE A 364 13.84 8.62 11.15
C ILE A 364 13.96 9.81 12.09
N ARG A 365 14.62 9.61 13.25
CA ARG A 365 14.79 10.62 14.31
C ARG A 365 15.38 11.93 13.78
N HIS A 366 16.26 11.84 12.79
CA HIS A 366 16.98 12.98 12.26
C HIS A 366 16.49 13.44 10.87
N GLU A 367 15.40 12.85 10.37
CA GLU A 367 14.85 13.11 9.04
C GLU A 367 15.92 13.02 7.94
N ALA A 368 16.67 11.93 7.95
CA ALA A 368 17.76 11.71 7.00
C ALA A 368 17.22 11.69 5.56
N ASN A 369 17.84 12.48 4.68
CA ASN A 369 17.56 12.47 3.25
C ASN A 369 18.14 11.22 2.57
N GLU A 370 17.83 11.02 1.29
CA GLU A 370 18.22 9.79 0.56
C GLU A 370 19.73 9.55 0.53
N LYS A 371 20.53 10.61 0.40
CA LYS A 371 22.01 10.53 0.44
C LYS A 371 22.50 10.07 1.81
N GLN A 372 21.91 10.61 2.89
CA GLN A 372 22.23 10.22 4.27
C GLN A 372 21.79 8.79 4.58
N ARG A 373 20.60 8.38 4.11
CA ARG A 373 20.10 6.99 4.24
C ARG A 373 21.03 6.00 3.55
N THR A 374 21.47 6.31 2.33
CA THR A 374 22.43 5.50 1.59
C THR A 374 23.77 5.39 2.31
N ALA A 375 24.31 6.51 2.82
CA ALA A 375 25.56 6.52 3.57
C ALA A 375 25.45 5.75 4.91
N ALA A 376 24.35 5.94 5.63
CA ALA A 376 24.06 5.24 6.88
C ALA A 376 23.97 3.72 6.67
N ARG A 377 23.36 3.27 5.56
CA ARG A 377 23.34 1.86 5.16
C ARG A 377 24.73 1.31 4.85
N GLY A 378 25.58 2.07 4.15
CA GLY A 378 26.97 1.67 3.92
C GLY A 378 27.75 1.46 5.22
N ILE A 379 27.61 2.38 6.19
CA ILE A 379 28.23 2.27 7.52
C ILE A 379 27.71 1.03 8.26
N LEU A 380 26.40 0.78 8.20
CA LEU A 380 25.78 -0.41 8.79
C LEU A 380 26.39 -1.70 8.22
N ASP A 381 26.48 -1.81 6.90
CA ASP A 381 26.96 -3.01 6.22
C ASP A 381 28.44 -3.30 6.56
N ASP A 382 29.29 -2.26 6.62
CA ASP A 382 30.68 -2.36 7.06
C ASP A 382 30.78 -2.93 8.50
N CYS A 383 30.03 -2.34 9.43
CA CYS A 383 30.05 -2.74 10.84
C CYS A 383 29.49 -4.16 11.01
N ARG A 384 28.40 -4.51 10.32
CA ARG A 384 27.84 -5.87 10.35
C ARG A 384 28.83 -6.91 9.83
N LYS A 385 29.56 -6.59 8.77
CA LYS A 385 30.59 -7.46 8.20
C LYS A 385 31.72 -7.72 9.21
N GLU A 386 32.23 -6.67 9.85
CA GLU A 386 33.27 -6.77 10.89
C GLU A 386 32.80 -7.63 12.08
N ALA A 387 31.59 -7.36 12.57
CA ALA A 387 31.03 -8.07 13.71
C ALA A 387 30.73 -9.54 13.42
N ARG A 388 30.20 -9.86 12.24
CA ARG A 388 30.00 -11.25 11.80
C ARG A 388 31.32 -12.00 11.71
N ALA A 389 32.36 -11.40 11.13
CA ALA A 389 33.68 -12.05 11.06
C ALA A 389 34.24 -12.37 12.46
N TYR A 390 34.03 -11.47 13.43
CA TYR A 390 34.40 -11.72 14.82
C TYR A 390 33.57 -12.86 15.45
N LEU A 391 32.23 -12.81 15.31
CA LEU A 391 31.35 -13.84 15.85
C LEU A 391 31.62 -15.23 15.26
N GLU A 392 31.89 -15.31 13.95
CA GLU A 392 32.26 -16.57 13.30
C GLU A 392 33.55 -17.16 13.87
N LYS A 393 34.56 -16.32 14.07
CA LYS A 393 35.85 -16.75 14.63
C LYS A 393 35.70 -17.29 16.06
N HIS A 394 34.79 -16.71 16.85
CA HIS A 394 34.57 -17.06 18.25
C HIS A 394 33.35 -17.97 18.49
N ARG A 395 32.70 -18.43 17.42
CA ARG A 395 31.51 -19.30 17.48
C ARG A 395 31.73 -20.56 18.33
N PRO A 396 32.84 -21.32 18.20
CA PRO A 396 33.03 -22.53 19.00
C PRO A 396 33.15 -22.26 20.51
N GLU A 397 33.73 -21.11 20.89
CA GLU A 397 33.86 -20.69 22.29
C GLU A 397 32.49 -20.27 22.85
N LEU A 398 31.69 -19.55 22.07
CA LEU A 398 30.33 -19.16 22.42
C LEU A 398 29.40 -20.37 22.59
N GLU A 399 29.43 -21.32 21.65
CA GLU A 399 28.64 -22.56 21.71
C GLU A 399 29.00 -23.41 22.94
N LYS A 400 30.29 -23.46 23.32
CA LYS A 400 30.75 -24.14 24.52
C LYS A 400 30.24 -23.46 25.79
N LEU A 401 30.25 -22.13 25.83
CA LEU A 401 29.71 -21.37 26.97
C LEU A 401 28.20 -21.51 27.08
N GLU A 402 27.47 -21.45 25.97
CA GLU A 402 26.01 -21.65 25.92
C GLU A 402 25.61 -23.07 26.34
N SER A 403 26.30 -24.09 25.84
CA SER A 403 26.07 -25.48 26.25
C SER A 403 26.28 -25.68 27.74
N ARG A 404 27.31 -25.04 28.31
CA ARG A 404 27.57 -25.07 29.76
C ARG A 404 26.48 -24.33 30.53
N GLN A 405 26.06 -23.16 30.05
CA GLN A 405 24.99 -22.36 30.64
C GLN A 405 23.69 -23.15 30.77
N ASN A 406 23.30 -23.90 29.74
CA ASN A 406 22.06 -24.68 29.70
C ASN A 406 22.03 -25.88 30.68
N THR A 407 23.18 -26.27 31.22
CA THR A 407 23.29 -27.37 32.20
C THR A 407 23.36 -26.91 33.66
N LEU A 408 23.48 -25.59 33.89
CA LEU A 408 23.67 -25.02 35.21
C LEU A 408 22.33 -24.57 35.82
N ASP A 409 22.22 -24.67 37.14
CA ASP A 409 21.06 -24.13 37.88
C ASP A 409 20.98 -22.60 37.69
N PRO A 410 19.80 -22.05 37.32
CA PRO A 410 19.52 -20.60 37.24
C PRO A 410 20.00 -19.77 38.43
N SER A 411 20.12 -20.35 39.62
CA SER A 411 20.55 -19.65 40.84
C SER A 411 22.03 -19.86 41.19
N SER A 412 22.79 -20.58 40.36
CA SER A 412 24.18 -20.94 40.67
C SER A 412 25.16 -19.77 40.46
N LYS A 413 26.17 -19.68 41.32
CA LYS A 413 27.31 -18.75 41.13
C LYS A 413 28.11 -19.07 39.86
N GLU A 414 28.08 -20.32 39.41
CA GLU A 414 28.74 -20.75 38.18
C GLU A 414 28.05 -20.19 36.94
N LEU A 415 26.72 -20.07 36.94
CA LEU A 415 25.98 -19.43 35.86
C LEU A 415 26.41 -17.97 35.67
N ALA A 416 26.53 -17.22 36.78
CA ALA A 416 27.00 -15.84 36.74
C ALA A 416 28.43 -15.71 36.18
N ALA A 417 29.32 -16.67 36.50
CA ALA A 417 30.68 -16.69 35.96
C ALA A 417 30.72 -17.01 34.46
N VAL A 418 29.85 -17.90 33.97
CA VAL A 418 29.71 -18.22 32.53
C VAL A 418 29.13 -17.03 31.77
N GLN A 419 28.11 -16.35 32.31
CA GLN A 419 27.56 -15.12 31.74
C GLN A 419 28.61 -14.01 31.65
N ALA A 420 29.42 -13.80 32.69
CA ALA A 420 30.51 -12.82 32.66
C ALA A 420 31.57 -13.16 31.59
N GLN A 421 31.82 -14.43 31.31
CA GLN A 421 32.71 -14.86 30.22
C GLN A 421 32.10 -14.60 28.85
N GLN A 422 30.79 -14.86 28.67
CA GLN A 422 30.07 -14.52 27.44
C GLN A 422 30.08 -13.01 27.19
N ASP A 423 29.76 -12.20 28.20
CA ASP A 423 29.76 -10.73 28.11
C ASP A 423 31.14 -10.19 27.71
N LYS A 424 32.21 -10.73 28.31
CA LYS A 424 33.58 -10.38 27.95
C LYS A 424 33.91 -10.74 26.49
N LEU A 425 33.46 -11.91 26.04
CA LEU A 425 33.70 -12.37 24.67
C LEU A 425 32.92 -11.54 23.64
N LEU A 426 31.74 -11.04 24.00
CA LEU A 426 30.89 -10.18 23.16
C LEU A 426 31.24 -8.69 23.25
N GLN A 427 32.08 -8.26 24.20
CA GLN A 427 32.51 -6.86 24.36
C GLN A 427 33.05 -6.22 23.07
N PRO A 428 33.87 -6.89 22.23
CA PRO A 428 34.32 -6.31 20.97
C PRO A 428 33.20 -6.06 19.97
N VAL A 429 32.13 -6.87 19.99
CA VAL A 429 30.93 -6.65 19.17
C VAL A 429 30.22 -5.37 19.62
N SER A 430 30.07 -5.17 20.93
CA SER A 430 29.57 -3.91 21.51
C SER A 430 30.42 -2.70 21.10
N ALA A 431 31.74 -2.84 21.07
CA ALA A 431 32.64 -1.76 20.63
C ALA A 431 32.50 -1.44 19.13
N ILE A 432 32.19 -2.42 18.28
CA ILE A 432 31.84 -2.19 16.87
C ILE A 432 30.51 -1.42 16.79
N PHE A 433 29.52 -1.76 17.62
CA PHE A 433 28.27 -1.02 17.69
C PHE A 433 28.48 0.43 18.13
N ASP A 434 29.35 0.70 19.11
CA ASP A 434 29.69 2.08 19.50
C ASP A 434 30.34 2.87 18.36
N ARG A 435 31.19 2.22 17.55
CA ARG A 435 31.74 2.84 16.33
C ARG A 435 30.68 3.09 15.26
N LEU A 436 29.70 2.19 15.09
CA LEU A 436 28.54 2.43 14.21
C LEU A 436 27.85 3.73 14.60
N LYS A 437 27.50 3.90 15.88
CA LYS A 437 26.87 5.14 16.39
C LYS A 437 27.71 6.37 16.08
N ALA A 438 29.01 6.32 16.39
CA ALA A 438 29.93 7.42 16.16
C ALA A 438 30.09 7.78 14.67
N ARG A 439 30.00 6.81 13.76
CA ARG A 439 30.08 7.03 12.30
C ARG A 439 28.79 7.62 11.71
N LEU A 440 27.64 7.42 12.36
CA LEU A 440 26.38 8.02 11.93
C LEU A 440 26.31 9.51 12.26
N GLU A 441 26.77 9.94 13.46
CA GLU A 441 26.70 11.34 13.91
C GLU A 441 27.16 12.40 12.88
N PRO A 442 28.31 12.25 12.19
CA PRO A 442 28.76 13.21 11.18
C PRO A 442 27.82 13.38 9.97
N LEU A 443 26.97 12.38 9.68
CA LEU A 443 25.99 12.49 8.59
C LEU A 443 24.93 13.56 8.88
N LEU A 444 24.65 13.88 10.16
CA LEU A 444 23.71 14.94 10.56
C LEU A 444 24.25 16.34 10.24
N LEU A 445 25.55 16.54 10.43
CA LEU A 445 26.21 17.82 10.24
C LEU A 445 26.20 18.25 8.75
N GLN A 446 26.03 17.30 7.82
CA GLN A 446 25.82 17.60 6.40
C GLN A 446 24.49 18.32 6.11
N LYS A 447 23.45 18.14 6.95
CA LYS A 447 22.18 18.88 6.85
C LYS A 447 22.42 20.39 7.05
N GLN A 448 23.27 20.75 8.02
CA GLN A 448 23.65 22.14 8.29
C GLN A 448 24.53 22.74 7.20
N ALA A 449 25.45 21.96 6.61
CA ALA A 449 26.30 22.42 5.51
C ALA A 449 25.49 22.72 4.23
N THR A 450 24.48 21.90 3.92
CA THR A 450 23.65 22.04 2.71
C THR A 450 22.68 23.22 2.81
N ILE A 451 22.11 23.48 4.00
CA ILE A 451 21.26 24.66 4.25
C ILE A 451 22.07 25.96 4.17
N ARG A 452 23.35 25.94 4.57
CA ARG A 452 24.23 27.12 4.57
C ARG A 452 24.87 27.44 3.22
N SER A 453 24.81 26.52 2.24
CA SER A 453 25.45 26.66 0.92
C SER A 453 24.48 26.94 -0.23
N GLN A 454 23.19 27.19 0.03
CA GLN A 454 22.33 27.91 -0.91
C GLN A 454 22.67 29.42 -0.84
N PRO A 455 23.28 30.03 -1.87
CA PRO A 455 23.50 31.46 -1.88
C PRO A 455 22.17 32.14 -2.21
N THR A 456 21.77 33.07 -1.35
CA THR A 456 20.79 34.12 -1.65
C THR A 456 21.33 34.95 -2.82
N SER A 457 21.02 34.55 -4.05
CA SER A 457 21.37 35.31 -5.25
C SER A 457 20.18 35.35 -6.18
N ALA A 458 19.38 36.43 -6.06
CA ALA A 458 18.86 37.22 -7.17
C ALA A 458 17.74 38.16 -6.66
N ALA A 459 18.12 39.33 -6.13
CA ALA A 459 17.26 40.52 -6.13
C ALA A 459 18.14 41.78 -5.96
N ALA A 460 18.93 42.11 -6.98
CA ALA A 460 19.54 43.44 -7.11
C ALA A 460 19.94 43.72 -8.56
N SER A 461 18.99 44.23 -9.34
CA SER A 461 19.25 45.07 -10.51
C SER A 461 18.16 46.14 -10.49
N SER A 462 18.40 47.22 -9.77
CA SER A 462 19.06 48.44 -10.25
C SER A 462 18.16 49.23 -11.19
N THR A 463 17.39 50.14 -10.61
CA THR A 463 16.83 51.32 -11.26
C THR A 463 17.28 52.52 -10.45
N ARG A 464 18.07 53.39 -11.07
CA ARG A 464 18.22 54.80 -10.69
C ARG A 464 18.35 55.64 -11.97
N PRO A 465 17.98 56.93 -11.87
CA PRO A 465 17.07 57.62 -12.79
C PRO A 465 17.67 58.02 -14.13
#